data_AF-A0A6A6NIX6-F1
#
_entry.id   AF-A0A6A6NIX6-F1
#
_cell.length_a   1.000
_cell.length_b   1.000
_cell.length_c   1.000
_cell.angle_alpha   90.00
_cell.angle_beta   90.00
_cell.angle_gamma   90.00
#
_symmetry.space_group_name_H-M   'P 1'
#
loop_
_entity.id
_entity.type
_entity.pdbx_description
1 polymer ?
#
loop_
_entity_poly.entity_id
_entity_poly.type
_entity_poly.pdbx_seq_one_letter_code
_entity_poly.pdbx_strand_id
1 'polypeptide(L)'
;MVSNPLRLQESETPLSHAIRHPPKVTDNGSELWGLLKAPMDTDLISAQSIMATPEVLQLVEEGLLSSPLLDSSKAENAKSRGLSIEKKIEFLESLTGKVSNRRSRRWINDRLLMELVPRLNADEIRGLFAPPPWGDDVPPSPFSMTNVGEWEKFRNIDMDKQAHIIDSLSGPSTKRRGHVDANKVAVLKAWHRIDCRTREALRRSFLTDLIEGYEACIRAFIQESGDEEVLSLQVQDPFHRLLLHGVCEFYNLVSVTVSESKDKESLKTTRIKKKKMGVVDLPNVTLSHFLKMSKEGGYESVLSFGQVDAFTDSAFKGNPAAVCLLEEEKDENWLQGVATEFKLSETCYLTPIADSGTVNSNPKFRLRWFTPVAEVKLCGHVTLAASHALFSNGLVNSSIIEFETLSGILTAKKTPDIFTAAQYGEAEESFVIELNFPTVPLAEFSSADVAFVSRALNGATIIDIKRTTAADDLFVVLPSGKAVEELQPRFDEVLKCPGRGIIVSGVAPPESGFDFYSRFFCPKFRVNEASRRSGKLSIHLDVQNDRVLLRGKAVNVMEGSLLV
;
A
#
# COMPACT_ATOMS: atom_id res chain seq x y z
N MET A 1 -2.40 74.71 -11.33
CA MET A 1 -2.73 74.98 -9.91
C MET A 1 -2.73 73.63 -9.21
N VAL A 2 -1.60 73.19 -8.65
CA VAL A 2 -1.24 73.30 -7.22
C VAL A 2 -2.44 72.83 -6.37
N SER A 3 -2.43 71.65 -5.73
CA SER A 3 -1.64 71.37 -4.52
C SER A 3 -1.59 69.86 -4.19
N ASN A 4 -0.39 69.38 -3.85
CA ASN A 4 -0.07 68.19 -3.03
C ASN A 4 -0.34 68.50 -1.53
N PRO A 5 0.08 67.69 -0.52
CA PRO A 5 0.02 66.25 -0.23
C PRO A 5 -0.55 65.99 1.20
N LEU A 6 -0.54 64.77 1.75
CA LEU A 6 -0.21 64.52 3.18
C LEU A 6 0.00 63.03 3.48
N ARG A 7 1.06 62.77 4.26
CA ARG A 7 1.65 61.50 4.67
C ARG A 7 1.47 61.38 6.19
N LEU A 8 1.19 60.17 6.67
CA LEU A 8 1.55 59.55 7.97
C LEU A 8 1.49 60.36 9.27
N GLN A 9 0.82 59.79 10.30
CA GLN A 9 1.40 59.72 11.65
C GLN A 9 0.83 58.56 12.48
N GLU A 10 1.74 57.99 13.28
CA GLU A 10 1.65 56.81 14.13
C GLU A 10 0.94 57.06 15.46
N SER A 11 0.49 55.99 16.13
CA SER A 11 0.49 55.92 17.61
C SER A 11 0.74 54.49 18.10
N GLU A 12 1.96 54.29 18.61
CA GLU A 12 2.42 53.35 19.64
C GLU A 12 1.59 53.51 20.95
N THR A 13 1.45 52.62 21.96
CA THR A 13 2.20 51.50 22.58
C THR A 13 1.37 51.01 23.85
N PRO A 14 1.82 50.15 24.82
CA PRO A 14 2.87 49.10 24.89
C PRO A 14 2.54 47.80 25.74
N LEU A 15 3.56 46.91 25.85
CA LEU A 15 3.90 45.88 26.89
C LEU A 15 3.23 44.48 26.75
N SER A 16 3.88 43.32 26.90
CA SER A 16 5.24 42.80 27.23
C SER A 16 5.23 41.29 26.85
N HIS A 17 6.29 40.59 26.41
CA HIS A 17 7.38 40.02 27.23
C HIS A 17 8.39 39.22 26.37
N ALA A 18 9.69 39.39 26.72
CA ALA A 18 10.80 38.43 26.69
C ALA A 18 11.33 37.82 25.37
N ILE A 19 12.45 38.41 24.91
CA ILE A 19 13.43 37.92 23.94
C ILE A 19 14.43 36.96 24.63
N ARG A 20 14.80 35.85 23.99
CA ARG A 20 16.05 35.12 24.25
C ARG A 20 16.76 34.79 22.93
N HIS A 21 17.91 35.41 22.71
CA HIS A 21 18.93 35.03 21.72
C HIS A 21 19.90 33.98 22.31
N PRO A 22 20.62 33.22 21.47
CA PRO A 22 21.34 32.00 21.88
C PRO A 22 22.69 32.31 22.54
N PRO A 23 23.20 31.47 23.44
CA PRO A 23 24.55 31.63 23.98
C PRO A 23 25.60 31.04 23.03
N LYS A 24 26.68 31.79 22.90
CA LYS A 24 27.97 31.41 22.30
C LYS A 24 28.59 30.24 23.08
N VAL A 25 29.09 29.23 22.37
CA VAL A 25 29.93 28.17 22.95
C VAL A 25 31.36 28.69 23.04
N THR A 26 31.86 28.81 24.27
CA THR A 26 33.26 29.01 24.60
C THR A 26 33.91 27.68 24.94
N ASP A 27 35.13 27.48 24.44
CA ASP A 27 36.11 26.48 24.91
C ASP A 27 36.19 26.43 26.43
N ASN A 28 36.13 25.22 26.99
CA ASN A 28 37.12 24.71 27.95
C ASN A 28 36.72 23.31 28.44
N GLY A 29 37.58 22.33 28.15
CA GLY A 29 37.54 21.01 28.76
C GLY A 29 38.01 21.05 30.21
N SER A 30 37.37 20.24 31.06
CA SER A 30 37.92 19.60 32.28
C SER A 30 36.83 19.22 33.29
N GLU A 31 35.74 18.56 32.87
CA GLU A 31 34.77 17.99 33.83
C GLU A 31 34.22 16.63 33.34
N LEU A 32 35.12 15.71 32.96
CA LEU A 32 34.74 14.34 32.56
C LEU A 32 35.77 13.28 33.00
N TRP A 33 36.40 13.47 34.16
CA TRP A 33 37.34 12.50 34.75
C TRP A 33 36.94 12.01 36.16
N GLY A 34 35.68 12.16 36.54
CA GLY A 34 35.18 11.82 37.89
C GLY A 34 34.32 10.56 38.02
N LEU A 35 33.97 9.85 36.95
CA LEU A 35 32.94 8.78 36.99
C LEU A 35 33.36 7.43 36.38
N LEU A 36 34.66 7.12 36.31
CA LEU A 36 35.16 5.81 35.83
C LEU A 36 35.92 5.01 36.91
N LYS A 37 35.37 4.95 38.12
CA LYS A 37 35.70 3.90 39.10
C LYS A 37 34.45 3.46 39.85
N ALA A 38 33.74 2.49 39.28
CA ALA A 38 32.82 1.58 39.98
C ALA A 38 33.12 0.14 39.49
N PRO A 39 32.89 -0.90 40.32
CA PRO A 39 33.43 -2.24 40.09
C PRO A 39 32.74 -2.95 38.93
N MET A 40 33.46 -3.84 38.24
CA MET A 40 32.90 -4.73 37.21
C MET A 40 31.76 -5.56 37.78
N ASP A 41 30.59 -5.48 37.12
CA ASP A 41 29.44 -6.34 37.34
C ASP A 41 29.81 -7.82 37.15
N THR A 42 29.54 -8.61 38.18
CA THR A 42 29.63 -10.08 38.21
C THR A 42 28.59 -10.79 37.33
N ASP A 43 27.80 -10.07 36.52
CA ASP A 43 26.65 -10.62 35.80
C ASP A 43 26.98 -11.16 34.39
N LEU A 44 28.16 -10.84 33.84
CA LEU A 44 28.61 -11.37 32.53
C LEU A 44 28.97 -12.86 32.53
N ILE A 45 29.18 -13.46 33.71
CA ILE A 45 29.49 -14.89 33.86
C ILE A 45 28.19 -15.73 33.91
N SER A 46 27.06 -15.15 34.34
CA SER A 46 25.80 -15.89 34.49
C SER A 46 25.16 -16.30 33.15
N ALA A 47 25.36 -15.51 32.09
CA ALA A 47 24.81 -15.80 30.76
C ALA A 47 25.57 -16.88 29.97
N GLN A 48 26.84 -17.14 30.32
CA GLN A 48 27.64 -18.20 29.70
C GLN A 48 27.32 -19.60 30.27
N SER A 49 26.65 -19.65 31.43
CA SER A 49 26.34 -20.88 32.17
C SER A 49 25.28 -21.79 31.53
N ILE A 50 24.62 -21.38 30.44
CA ILE A 50 23.44 -22.11 29.92
C ILE A 50 23.80 -23.12 28.83
N MET A 51 25.02 -23.09 28.25
CA MET A 51 25.31 -23.84 27.01
C MET A 51 26.43 -24.90 27.06
N ALA A 52 27.17 -25.04 28.16
CA ALA A 52 28.15 -26.12 28.36
C ALA A 52 27.97 -26.77 29.73
N THR A 53 28.37 -28.03 29.90
CA THR A 53 28.32 -28.68 31.21
C THR A 53 29.32 -27.99 32.16
N PRO A 54 29.01 -27.86 33.47
CA PRO A 54 29.85 -27.13 34.43
C PRO A 54 31.32 -27.59 34.43
N GLU A 55 31.55 -28.89 34.26
CA GLU A 55 32.88 -29.51 34.18
C GLU A 55 33.70 -29.03 32.97
N VAL A 56 33.05 -28.78 31.82
CA VAL A 56 33.71 -28.28 30.60
C VAL A 56 34.03 -26.80 30.74
N LEU A 57 33.16 -26.03 31.40
CA LEU A 57 33.41 -24.61 31.67
C LEU A 57 34.59 -24.42 32.63
N GLN A 58 34.68 -25.25 33.67
CA GLN A 58 35.77 -25.20 34.64
C GLN A 58 37.13 -25.57 34.02
N LEU A 59 37.17 -26.60 33.16
CA LEU A 59 38.38 -26.96 32.39
C LEU A 59 38.82 -25.87 31.41
N VAL A 60 37.86 -25.15 30.82
CA VAL A 60 38.12 -24.05 29.89
C VAL A 60 38.62 -22.81 30.63
N GLU A 61 38.09 -22.49 31.81
CA GLU A 61 38.59 -21.43 32.67
C GLU A 61 40.03 -21.71 33.13
N GLU A 62 40.29 -22.91 33.65
CA GLU A 62 41.64 -23.32 34.09
C GLU A 62 42.65 -23.35 32.93
N GLY A 63 42.23 -23.80 31.74
CA GLY A 63 43.06 -23.85 30.54
C GLY A 63 43.37 -22.48 29.93
N LEU A 64 42.38 -21.57 29.87
CA LEU A 64 42.53 -20.24 29.26
C LEU A 64 43.21 -19.23 30.19
N LEU A 65 43.02 -19.34 31.51
CA LEU A 65 43.66 -18.48 32.52
C LEU A 65 45.14 -18.79 32.72
N SER A 66 45.63 -19.95 32.24
CA SER A 66 47.06 -20.28 32.25
C SER A 66 47.89 -19.50 31.22
N SER A 67 47.24 -18.72 30.34
CA SER A 67 47.90 -17.79 29.41
C SER A 67 47.57 -16.35 29.82
N PRO A 68 48.55 -15.43 29.88
CA PRO A 68 48.34 -14.08 30.41
C PRO A 68 47.52 -13.25 29.41
N LEU A 69 46.21 -13.44 29.42
CA LEU A 69 45.22 -12.64 28.73
C LEU A 69 44.64 -11.68 29.76
N LEU A 70 45.36 -10.59 30.03
CA LEU A 70 44.88 -9.29 30.50
C LEU A 70 46.08 -8.45 30.95
N ASP A 71 46.97 -8.13 30.01
CA ASP A 71 47.86 -6.98 30.17
C ASP A 71 47.98 -6.26 28.81
N SER A 72 46.97 -5.48 28.47
CA SER A 72 46.96 -4.66 27.25
C SER A 72 47.84 -3.43 27.44
N SER A 73 49.15 -3.63 27.50
CA SER A 73 50.10 -2.52 27.53
C SER A 73 51.46 -2.82 26.86
N LYS A 74 51.46 -3.50 25.71
CA LYS A 74 52.52 -3.38 24.67
C LYS A 74 52.14 -4.13 23.40
N ALA A 75 52.57 -3.62 22.25
CA ALA A 75 52.33 -4.20 20.93
C ALA A 75 52.82 -5.66 20.87
N GLU A 76 51.89 -6.61 20.90
CA GLU A 76 52.18 -8.02 20.65
C GLU A 76 52.57 -8.22 19.19
N ASN A 77 53.72 -8.83 18.97
CA ASN A 77 54.23 -9.11 17.63
C ASN A 77 53.38 -10.21 16.97
N ALA A 78 53.07 -10.11 15.66
CA ALA A 78 52.14 -11.02 14.98
C ALA A 78 52.47 -12.53 15.17
N LYS A 79 53.75 -12.86 15.37
CA LYS A 79 54.23 -14.22 15.67
C LYS A 79 53.78 -14.74 17.05
N SER A 80 53.76 -13.91 18.10
CA SER A 80 53.32 -14.36 19.44
C SER A 80 51.81 -14.57 19.48
N ARG A 81 51.06 -13.78 18.70
CA ARG A 81 49.61 -13.92 18.53
C ARG A 81 49.24 -15.21 17.78
N GLY A 82 49.95 -15.53 16.69
CA GLY A 82 49.76 -16.79 15.96
C GLY A 82 50.00 -18.02 16.85
N LEU A 83 51.07 -18.02 17.64
CA LEU A 83 51.40 -19.11 18.56
C LEU A 83 50.34 -19.31 19.68
N SER A 84 49.69 -18.22 20.11
CA SER A 84 48.62 -18.25 21.12
C SER A 84 47.31 -18.82 20.54
N ILE A 85 47.00 -18.49 19.28
CA ILE A 85 45.84 -19.03 18.56
C ILE A 85 46.01 -20.53 18.29
N GLU A 86 47.19 -20.96 17.84
CA GLU A 86 47.48 -22.39 17.61
C GLU A 86 47.30 -23.22 18.88
N LYS A 87 47.81 -22.76 20.02
CA LYS A 87 47.62 -23.44 21.32
C LYS A 87 46.15 -23.52 21.75
N LYS A 88 45.35 -22.49 21.46
CA LYS A 88 43.91 -22.49 21.74
C LYS A 88 43.15 -23.48 20.86
N ILE A 89 43.50 -23.54 19.57
CA ILE A 89 42.92 -24.51 18.64
C ILE A 89 43.26 -25.93 19.08
N GLU A 90 44.54 -26.21 19.38
CA GLU A 90 45.00 -27.54 19.82
C GLU A 90 44.30 -27.98 21.13
N PHE A 91 44.09 -27.05 22.07
CA PHE A 91 43.31 -27.31 23.28
C PHE A 91 41.84 -27.62 22.99
N LEU A 92 41.18 -26.82 22.15
CA LEU A 92 39.77 -27.04 21.78
C LEU A 92 39.58 -28.34 21.00
N GLU A 93 40.51 -28.71 20.11
CA GLU A 93 40.51 -29.99 19.40
C GLU A 93 40.65 -31.19 20.36
N SER A 94 41.44 -31.03 21.44
CA SER A 94 41.59 -32.06 22.47
C SER A 94 40.29 -32.34 23.25
N LEU A 95 39.35 -31.38 23.26
CA LEU A 95 38.04 -31.50 23.92
C LEU A 95 36.99 -32.16 23.00
N THR A 96 37.15 -32.08 21.68
CA THR A 96 36.17 -32.63 20.71
C THR A 96 35.93 -34.13 20.90
N GLY A 97 36.96 -34.88 21.32
CA GLY A 97 36.87 -36.32 21.63
C GLY A 97 36.32 -36.66 23.02
N LYS A 98 36.29 -35.71 23.95
CA LYS A 98 35.85 -35.92 25.35
C LYS A 98 34.39 -35.56 25.59
N VAL A 99 33.74 -34.96 24.59
CA VAL A 99 32.38 -34.46 24.68
C VAL A 99 31.42 -35.39 23.94
N SER A 100 30.45 -35.96 24.67
CA SER A 100 29.47 -36.92 24.13
C SER A 100 28.15 -36.27 23.67
N ASN A 101 27.76 -35.13 24.25
CA ASN A 101 26.50 -34.47 23.96
C ASN A 101 26.60 -33.58 22.68
N ARG A 102 25.59 -33.70 21.80
CA ARG A 102 25.45 -32.93 20.56
C ARG A 102 25.53 -31.41 20.76
N ARG A 103 24.96 -30.87 21.85
CA ARG A 103 25.02 -29.42 22.14
C ARG A 103 26.44 -28.95 22.42
N SER A 104 27.16 -29.67 23.26
CA SER A 104 28.53 -29.34 23.64
C SER A 104 29.51 -29.52 22.47
N ARG A 105 29.27 -30.50 21.58
CA ARG A 105 30.01 -30.61 20.31
C ARG A 105 29.79 -29.43 19.37
N ARG A 106 28.53 -28.95 19.25
CA ARG A 106 28.22 -27.76 18.45
C ARG A 106 28.94 -26.53 19.01
N TRP A 107 28.92 -26.34 20.32
CA TRP A 107 29.63 -25.25 20.97
C TRP A 107 31.15 -25.30 20.74
N ILE A 108 31.78 -26.47 20.88
CA ILE A 108 33.22 -26.64 20.56
C ILE A 108 33.51 -26.31 19.10
N ASN A 109 32.69 -26.80 18.16
CA ASN A 109 32.86 -26.54 16.73
C ASN A 109 32.72 -25.04 16.41
N ASP A 110 31.71 -24.37 16.96
CA ASP A 110 31.53 -22.93 16.78
C ASP A 110 32.73 -22.14 17.35
N ARG A 111 33.30 -22.60 18.48
CA ARG A 111 34.49 -21.97 19.07
C ARG A 111 35.76 -22.21 18.25
N LEU A 112 35.95 -23.42 17.74
CA LEU A 112 37.05 -23.74 16.82
C LEU A 112 36.98 -22.90 15.55
N LEU A 113 35.80 -22.76 14.95
CA LEU A 113 35.60 -21.92 13.76
C LEU A 113 35.94 -20.44 14.02
N MET A 114 35.61 -19.94 15.21
CA MET A 114 35.92 -18.56 15.61
C MET A 114 37.42 -18.32 15.86
N GLU A 115 38.19 -19.34 16.22
CA GLU A 115 39.66 -19.23 16.40
C GLU A 115 40.42 -19.55 15.09
N LEU A 116 39.89 -20.43 14.23
CA LEU A 116 40.44 -20.77 12.92
C LEU A 116 40.35 -19.61 11.91
N VAL A 117 39.34 -18.75 12.05
CA VAL A 117 39.20 -17.54 11.24
C VAL A 117 39.75 -16.36 12.05
N PRO A 118 41.01 -15.94 11.85
CA PRO A 118 41.56 -14.82 12.60
C PRO A 118 40.69 -13.57 12.37
N ARG A 119 40.33 -12.89 13.46
CA ARG A 119 39.66 -11.58 13.39
C ARG A 119 40.59 -10.60 12.67
N LEU A 120 40.31 -10.37 11.39
CA LEU A 120 40.98 -9.37 10.57
C LEU A 120 40.84 -8.02 11.28
N ASN A 121 41.95 -7.32 11.45
CA ASN A 121 41.91 -5.97 11.99
C ASN A 121 41.33 -5.00 10.95
N ALA A 122 40.89 -3.82 11.39
CA ALA A 122 40.26 -2.84 10.50
C ALA A 122 41.16 -2.43 9.32
N ASP A 123 42.50 -2.46 9.49
CA ASP A 123 43.47 -2.15 8.44
C ASP A 123 43.59 -3.26 7.39
N GLU A 124 43.54 -4.52 7.81
CA GLU A 124 43.52 -5.69 6.92
C GLU A 124 42.23 -5.78 6.12
N ILE A 125 41.09 -5.45 6.75
CA ILE A 125 39.80 -5.33 6.06
C ILE A 125 39.84 -4.17 5.05
N ARG A 126 40.39 -3.01 5.42
CA ARG A 126 40.59 -1.89 4.49
C ARG A 126 41.45 -2.27 3.29
N GLY A 127 42.52 -3.06 3.50
CA GLY A 127 43.40 -3.52 2.43
C GLY A 127 42.75 -4.49 1.44
N LEU A 128 41.81 -5.33 1.89
CA LEU A 128 41.09 -6.29 1.03
C LEU A 128 40.11 -5.62 0.05
N PHE A 129 39.68 -4.39 0.35
CA PHE A 129 38.69 -3.65 -0.43
C PHE A 129 39.24 -2.35 -1.04
N ALA A 130 40.57 -2.20 -1.11
CA ALA A 130 41.20 -1.04 -1.73
C ALA A 130 41.52 -1.29 -3.23
N PRO A 131 41.22 -0.32 -4.12
CA PRO A 131 40.60 0.98 -3.84
C PRO A 131 39.06 0.89 -3.82
N PRO A 132 38.36 1.51 -2.84
CA PRO A 132 36.89 1.56 -2.82
C PRO A 132 36.38 2.48 -3.95
N PRO A 133 35.30 2.12 -4.68
CA PRO A 133 34.78 2.93 -5.80
C PRO A 133 33.99 4.18 -5.39
N TRP A 134 33.92 4.56 -4.11
CA TRP A 134 33.11 5.70 -3.66
C TRP A 134 33.88 6.50 -2.59
N GLY A 135 33.95 7.82 -2.81
CA GLY A 135 34.71 8.77 -2.01
C GLY A 135 34.21 8.98 -0.58
N ASP A 136 35.00 9.77 0.15
CA ASP A 136 35.08 10.02 1.59
C ASP A 136 33.82 9.88 2.48
N ASP A 137 34.10 9.43 3.72
CA ASP A 137 33.32 9.37 4.96
C ASP A 137 31.80 9.48 4.86
N VAL A 138 31.18 8.32 4.64
CA VAL A 138 29.74 8.11 4.85
C VAL A 138 29.42 8.24 6.34
N PRO A 139 28.45 9.08 6.75
CA PRO A 139 28.00 9.10 8.14
C PRO A 139 27.49 7.71 8.55
N PRO A 140 27.78 7.23 9.77
CA PRO A 140 27.38 5.90 10.21
C PRO A 140 25.87 5.75 10.05
N SER A 141 25.46 4.72 9.31
CA SER A 141 24.03 4.44 9.13
C SER A 141 23.36 4.24 10.50
N PRO A 142 22.04 4.46 10.63
CA PRO A 142 21.30 4.06 11.83
C PRO A 142 21.54 2.59 12.20
N PHE A 143 21.83 1.75 11.20
CA PHE A 143 22.22 0.36 11.32
C PHE A 143 23.56 0.16 12.06
N SER A 144 24.48 1.11 11.92
CA SER A 144 25.79 1.15 12.56
C SER A 144 25.74 1.76 13.96
N MET A 145 24.65 2.46 14.31
CA MET A 145 24.45 3.16 15.58
C MET A 145 23.62 2.36 16.60
N THR A 146 23.10 1.19 16.24
CA THR A 146 22.34 0.34 17.16
C THR A 146 23.26 -0.35 18.16
N ASN A 147 22.95 -0.20 19.44
CA ASN A 147 23.73 -0.74 20.55
C ASN A 147 23.79 -2.29 20.45
N VAL A 148 24.94 -2.88 20.74
CA VAL A 148 25.22 -4.32 20.61
C VAL A 148 24.19 -5.19 21.37
N GLY A 149 23.59 -4.65 22.44
CA GLY A 149 22.54 -5.32 23.22
C GLY A 149 21.19 -5.50 22.51
N GLU A 150 20.83 -4.62 21.57
CA GLU A 150 19.61 -4.82 20.75
C GLU A 150 19.84 -5.89 19.69
N TRP A 151 21.06 -5.97 19.17
CA TRP A 151 21.51 -7.02 18.27
C TRP A 151 21.50 -8.41 18.91
N GLU A 152 21.80 -8.52 20.20
CA GLU A 152 21.68 -9.80 20.93
C GLU A 152 20.23 -10.26 21.05
N LYS A 153 19.25 -9.36 21.20
CA LYS A 153 17.84 -9.74 21.18
C LYS A 153 17.40 -10.26 19.81
N PHE A 154 17.92 -9.68 18.73
CA PHE A 154 17.64 -10.13 17.37
C PHE A 154 18.34 -11.47 17.04
N ARG A 155 19.58 -11.67 17.52
CA ARG A 155 20.32 -12.94 17.40
C ARG A 155 19.76 -14.06 18.27
N ASN A 156 19.06 -13.71 19.35
CA ASN A 156 18.36 -14.63 20.24
C ASN A 156 16.91 -14.89 19.79
N ILE A 157 16.51 -14.45 18.59
CA ILE A 157 15.31 -15.01 17.94
C ILE A 157 15.64 -16.47 17.68
N ASP A 158 15.06 -17.32 18.53
CA ASP A 158 15.20 -18.75 18.45
C ASP A 158 14.66 -19.21 17.09
N MET A 159 15.57 -19.50 16.17
CA MET A 159 15.23 -20.05 14.86
C MET A 159 14.47 -21.37 15.01
N ASP A 160 14.57 -22.07 16.16
CA ASP A 160 13.74 -23.24 16.45
C ASP A 160 12.32 -22.84 16.89
N LYS A 161 12.07 -21.65 17.45
CA LYS A 161 10.70 -21.11 17.62
C LYS A 161 10.11 -20.68 16.29
N GLN A 162 10.90 -20.04 15.44
CA GLN A 162 10.47 -19.69 14.08
C GLN A 162 10.23 -20.95 13.24
N ALA A 163 11.12 -21.94 13.33
CA ALA A 163 10.97 -23.24 12.70
C ALA A 163 9.84 -24.06 13.34
N HIS A 164 9.60 -24.00 14.66
CA HIS A 164 8.43 -24.64 15.28
C HIS A 164 7.13 -23.97 14.88
N ILE A 165 7.11 -22.65 14.67
CA ILE A 165 5.96 -21.93 14.13
C ILE A 165 5.76 -22.33 12.67
N ILE A 166 6.83 -22.39 11.87
CA ILE A 166 6.80 -22.83 10.47
C ILE A 166 6.42 -24.32 10.34
N ASP A 167 6.87 -25.19 11.25
CA ASP A 167 6.55 -26.62 11.32
C ASP A 167 5.14 -26.85 11.89
N SER A 168 4.71 -26.04 12.85
CA SER A 168 3.30 -25.98 13.27
C SER A 168 2.40 -25.47 12.14
N LEU A 169 2.93 -24.69 11.19
CA LEU A 169 2.24 -24.22 9.99
C LEU A 169 2.40 -25.18 8.80
N SER A 170 3.32 -26.15 8.84
CA SER A 170 3.64 -27.09 7.75
C SER A 170 3.30 -28.56 8.06
N GLY A 171 2.90 -28.89 9.30
CA GLY A 171 2.30 -30.17 9.66
C GLY A 171 1.08 -30.52 8.78
N PRO A 172 0.73 -31.81 8.62
CA PRO A 172 -0.09 -32.31 7.51
C PRO A 172 -1.39 -31.53 7.36
N SER A 173 -1.35 -30.63 6.38
CA SER A 173 -2.45 -29.86 5.85
C SER A 173 -3.41 -30.81 5.13
N THR A 174 -4.28 -31.47 5.87
CA THR A 174 -5.54 -31.97 5.30
C THR A 174 -6.72 -31.04 5.55
N LYS A 175 -6.54 -29.87 6.20
CA LYS A 175 -7.64 -28.89 6.34
C LYS A 175 -7.30 -27.38 6.27
N ARG A 176 -6.07 -26.91 6.01
CA ARG A 176 -5.78 -25.46 6.14
C ARG A 176 -4.95 -24.73 5.07
N ARG A 177 -4.64 -25.31 3.92
CA ARG A 177 -4.23 -24.52 2.74
C ARG A 177 -4.94 -25.00 1.49
N GLY A 178 -5.63 -24.08 0.82
CA GLY A 178 -6.32 -24.34 -0.44
C GLY A 178 -7.75 -23.80 -0.53
N HIS A 179 -8.10 -22.74 0.19
CA HIS A 179 -9.27 -21.92 -0.12
C HIS A 179 -9.10 -20.61 0.65
N VAL A 180 -9.15 -19.45 -0.02
CA VAL A 180 -9.80 -18.31 0.65
C VAL A 180 -11.18 -18.86 0.97
N ASP A 181 -11.40 -19.23 2.22
CA ASP A 181 -12.52 -20.07 2.70
C ASP A 181 -13.76 -19.76 1.88
N ALA A 182 -14.19 -20.69 1.00
CA ALA A 182 -15.24 -20.44 0.00
C ALA A 182 -16.47 -19.78 0.65
N ASN A 183 -16.68 -20.19 1.89
CA ASN A 183 -17.69 -19.70 2.81
C ASN A 183 -17.53 -18.21 3.12
N LYS A 184 -16.32 -17.71 3.36
CA LYS A 184 -16.01 -16.28 3.56
C LYS A 184 -16.41 -15.44 2.35
N VAL A 185 -15.96 -15.85 1.17
CA VAL A 185 -16.28 -15.13 -0.08
C VAL A 185 -17.77 -15.20 -0.39
N ALA A 186 -18.41 -16.35 -0.18
CA ALA A 186 -19.85 -16.52 -0.36
C ALA A 186 -20.67 -15.64 0.58
N VAL A 187 -20.26 -15.54 1.86
CA VAL A 187 -20.90 -14.70 2.87
C VAL A 187 -20.71 -13.22 2.56
N LEU A 188 -19.51 -12.80 2.14
CA LEU A 188 -19.27 -11.43 1.71
C LEU A 188 -20.09 -11.09 0.46
N LYS A 189 -20.13 -11.96 -0.56
CA LYS A 189 -21.00 -11.77 -1.72
C LYS A 189 -22.47 -11.65 -1.32
N ALA A 190 -22.94 -12.47 -0.38
CA ALA A 190 -24.30 -12.39 0.16
C ALA A 190 -24.55 -11.08 0.92
N TRP A 191 -23.58 -10.63 1.73
CA TRP A 191 -23.62 -9.34 2.42
C TRP A 191 -23.71 -8.17 1.44
N HIS A 192 -22.94 -8.20 0.36
CA HIS A 192 -22.92 -7.14 -0.65
C HIS A 192 -24.23 -7.02 -1.46
N ARG A 193 -25.07 -8.07 -1.49
CA ARG A 193 -26.41 -8.02 -2.11
C ARG A 193 -27.40 -7.18 -1.31
N ILE A 194 -27.18 -7.05 0.00
CA ILE A 194 -28.05 -6.26 0.88
C ILE A 194 -27.91 -4.78 0.51
N ASP A 195 -29.03 -4.07 0.41
CA ASP A 195 -29.03 -2.62 0.17
C ASP A 195 -28.16 -1.86 1.20
N CYS A 196 -27.47 -0.80 0.74
CA CYS A 196 -26.51 -0.07 1.58
C CYS A 196 -27.14 0.51 2.84
N ARG A 197 -28.39 1.01 2.77
CA ARG A 197 -29.11 1.56 3.94
C ARG A 197 -29.47 0.46 4.92
N THR A 198 -29.85 -0.71 4.42
CA THR A 198 -30.17 -1.88 5.26
C THR A 198 -28.92 -2.44 5.93
N ARG A 199 -27.77 -2.48 5.26
CA ARG A 199 -26.48 -2.86 5.87
C ARG A 199 -26.09 -1.94 7.02
N GLU A 200 -26.25 -0.64 6.84
CA GLU A 200 -25.97 0.37 7.86
C GLU A 200 -26.90 0.21 9.08
N ALA A 201 -28.20 -0.04 8.84
CA ALA A 201 -29.17 -0.35 9.88
C ALA A 201 -28.79 -1.62 10.66
N LEU A 202 -28.39 -2.70 9.97
CA LEU A 202 -27.97 -3.97 10.57
C LEU A 202 -26.72 -3.81 11.45
N ARG A 203 -25.77 -2.93 11.06
CA ARG A 203 -24.55 -2.66 11.84
C ARG A 203 -24.81 -1.78 13.07
N ARG A 204 -25.58 -0.71 12.92
CA ARG A 204 -25.84 0.26 14.00
C ARG A 204 -26.82 -0.27 15.04
N SER A 205 -27.84 -0.99 14.60
CA SER A 205 -28.96 -1.44 15.43
C SER A 205 -29.15 -2.94 15.29
N PHE A 206 -28.09 -3.69 15.62
CA PHE A 206 -28.08 -5.15 15.53
C PHE A 206 -29.03 -5.80 16.56
N LEU A 207 -30.27 -6.07 16.14
CA LEU A 207 -31.28 -6.80 16.90
C LEU A 207 -31.10 -8.31 16.68
N THR A 208 -30.19 -8.91 17.46
CA THR A 208 -29.76 -10.31 17.31
C THR A 208 -30.94 -11.28 17.24
N ASP A 209 -31.81 -11.27 18.25
CA ASP A 209 -32.91 -12.24 18.38
C ASP A 209 -33.93 -12.10 17.23
N LEU A 210 -34.14 -10.87 16.75
CA LEU A 210 -35.06 -10.59 15.65
C LEU A 210 -34.51 -11.13 14.33
N ILE A 211 -33.23 -10.89 14.04
CA ILE A 211 -32.56 -11.36 12.83
C ILE A 211 -32.48 -12.88 12.84
N GLU A 212 -32.09 -13.49 13.96
CA GLU A 212 -32.06 -14.94 14.12
C GLU A 212 -33.44 -15.57 13.90
N GLY A 213 -34.51 -14.93 14.39
CA GLY A 213 -35.89 -15.35 14.14
C GLY A 213 -36.26 -15.31 12.65
N TYR A 214 -35.92 -14.23 11.94
CA TYR A 214 -36.16 -14.13 10.49
C TYR A 214 -35.33 -15.14 9.70
N GLU A 215 -34.06 -15.32 10.05
CA GLU A 215 -33.19 -16.30 9.41
C GLU A 215 -33.70 -17.74 9.60
N ALA A 216 -34.21 -18.08 10.79
CA ALA A 216 -34.78 -19.40 11.04
C ALA A 216 -35.97 -19.68 10.13
N CYS A 217 -36.92 -18.73 10.02
CA CYS A 217 -38.08 -18.85 9.13
C CYS A 217 -37.66 -18.98 7.65
N ILE A 218 -36.71 -18.15 7.21
CA ILE A 218 -36.26 -18.13 5.81
C ILE A 218 -35.50 -19.40 5.46
N ARG A 219 -34.62 -19.90 6.34
CA ARG A 219 -33.86 -21.13 6.10
C ARG A 219 -34.76 -22.35 6.07
N ALA A 220 -35.77 -22.42 6.95
CA ALA A 220 -36.79 -23.47 6.90
C ALA A 220 -37.54 -23.44 5.55
N PHE A 221 -37.99 -22.26 5.11
CA PHE A 221 -38.64 -22.10 3.81
C PHE A 221 -37.76 -22.50 2.62
N ILE A 222 -36.45 -22.23 2.68
CA ILE A 222 -35.52 -22.65 1.61
C ILE A 222 -35.35 -24.18 1.59
N GLN A 223 -35.26 -24.82 2.76
CA GLN A 223 -35.04 -26.26 2.91
C GLN A 223 -36.30 -27.11 2.64
N GLU A 224 -37.49 -26.56 2.88
CA GLU A 224 -38.74 -27.24 2.56
C GLU A 224 -38.93 -27.39 1.04
N SER A 225 -39.05 -28.64 0.60
CA SER A 225 -39.30 -29.06 -0.79
C SER A 225 -40.81 -29.19 -1.11
N GLY A 226 -41.65 -28.47 -0.36
CA GLY A 226 -43.10 -28.48 -0.52
C GLY A 226 -43.59 -27.46 -1.57
N ASP A 227 -44.81 -27.67 -2.07
CA ASP A 227 -45.52 -26.90 -3.11
C ASP A 227 -45.81 -25.43 -2.76
N GLU A 228 -45.42 -24.95 -1.58
CA GLU A 228 -45.60 -23.55 -1.20
C GLU A 228 -44.52 -22.66 -1.84
N GLU A 229 -44.86 -22.00 -2.95
CA GLU A 229 -43.95 -21.08 -3.66
C GLU A 229 -43.69 -19.75 -2.89
N VAL A 230 -44.40 -19.48 -1.79
CA VAL A 230 -44.41 -18.16 -1.12
C VAL A 230 -44.47 -18.25 0.41
N LEU A 231 -43.49 -17.70 1.12
CA LEU A 231 -43.53 -17.47 2.57
C LEU A 231 -44.14 -16.10 2.87
N SER A 232 -45.08 -16.01 3.81
CA SER A 232 -45.70 -14.74 4.22
C SER A 232 -45.45 -14.44 5.69
N LEU A 233 -44.79 -13.32 5.99
CA LEU A 233 -44.52 -12.85 7.35
C LEU A 233 -45.23 -11.53 7.62
N GLN A 234 -45.94 -11.43 8.74
CA GLN A 234 -46.61 -10.20 9.14
C GLN A 234 -45.69 -9.36 10.03
N VAL A 235 -45.27 -8.18 9.54
CA VAL A 235 -44.35 -7.29 10.24
C VAL A 235 -44.85 -5.86 10.14
N GLN A 236 -45.37 -5.33 11.25
CA GLN A 236 -46.00 -4.00 11.29
C GLN A 236 -44.98 -2.85 11.43
N ASP A 237 -43.86 -3.09 12.09
CA ASP A 237 -42.83 -2.08 12.27
C ASP A 237 -42.05 -1.83 10.96
N PRO A 238 -41.94 -0.57 10.48
CA PRO A 238 -41.21 -0.24 9.25
C PRO A 238 -39.72 -0.59 9.30
N PHE A 239 -39.08 -0.44 10.46
CA PHE A 239 -37.66 -0.74 10.63
C PHE A 239 -37.42 -2.25 10.62
N HIS A 240 -38.25 -3.04 11.31
CA HIS A 240 -38.19 -4.50 11.26
C HIS A 240 -38.44 -5.05 9.86
N ARG A 241 -39.34 -4.43 9.08
CA ARG A 241 -39.52 -4.78 7.66
C ARG A 241 -38.27 -4.51 6.83
N LEU A 242 -37.59 -3.39 7.05
CA LEU A 242 -36.31 -3.08 6.38
C LEU A 242 -35.29 -4.18 6.67
N LEU A 243 -35.16 -4.59 7.94
CA LEU A 243 -34.26 -5.70 8.33
C LEU A 243 -34.67 -7.02 7.67
N LEU A 244 -35.97 -7.36 7.66
CA LEU A 244 -36.48 -8.57 7.02
C LEU A 244 -36.17 -8.59 5.51
N HIS A 245 -36.32 -7.47 4.82
CA HIS A 245 -35.94 -7.34 3.41
C HIS A 245 -34.44 -7.59 3.21
N GLY A 246 -33.58 -7.04 4.08
CA GLY A 246 -32.14 -7.31 4.05
C GLY A 246 -31.77 -8.77 4.30
N VAL A 247 -32.44 -9.45 5.23
CA VAL A 247 -32.25 -10.90 5.44
C VAL A 247 -32.64 -11.67 4.18
N CYS A 248 -33.74 -11.30 3.52
CA CYS A 248 -34.15 -11.93 2.25
C CYS A 248 -33.09 -11.72 1.14
N GLU A 249 -32.55 -10.50 1.02
CA GLU A 249 -31.50 -10.17 0.04
C GLU A 249 -30.21 -10.99 0.26
N PHE A 250 -29.80 -11.17 1.52
CA PHE A 250 -28.66 -12.00 1.88
C PHE A 250 -28.80 -13.44 1.34
N TYR A 251 -29.97 -14.04 1.52
CA TYR A 251 -30.31 -15.39 1.02
C TYR A 251 -30.77 -15.42 -0.45
N ASN A 252 -30.62 -14.31 -1.19
CA ASN A 252 -30.99 -14.18 -2.60
C ASN A 252 -32.49 -14.45 -2.89
N LEU A 253 -33.36 -14.04 -1.97
CA LEU A 253 -34.82 -14.15 -2.12
C LEU A 253 -35.43 -12.82 -2.59
N VAL A 254 -36.61 -12.91 -3.21
CA VAL A 254 -37.41 -11.73 -3.58
C VAL A 254 -38.43 -11.49 -2.48
N SER A 255 -38.48 -10.28 -1.94
CA SER A 255 -39.42 -9.93 -0.87
C SER A 255 -40.22 -8.68 -1.24
N VAL A 256 -41.54 -8.72 -1.05
CA VAL A 256 -42.46 -7.62 -1.36
C VAL A 256 -43.44 -7.43 -0.20
N THR A 257 -43.50 -6.23 0.35
CA THR A 257 -44.46 -5.90 1.40
C THR A 257 -45.76 -5.37 0.80
N VAL A 258 -46.87 -6.01 1.14
CA VAL A 258 -48.23 -5.62 0.73
C VAL A 258 -49.01 -5.15 1.96
N SER A 259 -49.90 -4.18 1.75
CA SER A 259 -50.81 -3.69 2.79
C SER A 259 -52.18 -4.27 2.53
N GLU A 260 -52.68 -5.08 3.46
CA GLU A 260 -54.03 -5.63 3.40
C GLU A 260 -54.90 -4.91 4.42
N SER A 261 -55.98 -4.27 3.96
CA SER A 261 -56.97 -3.66 4.83
C SER A 261 -58.11 -4.65 5.07
N LYS A 262 -58.19 -5.19 6.29
CA LYS A 262 -59.38 -5.89 6.78
C LYS A 262 -59.83 -5.19 8.06
N ASP A 263 -61.03 -4.63 8.03
CA ASP A 263 -61.73 -3.99 9.16
C ASP A 263 -60.87 -3.06 10.03
N LYS A 264 -60.80 -1.78 9.61
CA LYS A 264 -60.17 -0.63 10.31
C LYS A 264 -58.67 -0.72 10.66
N GLU A 265 -58.02 -1.88 10.56
CA GLU A 265 -56.58 -2.03 10.73
C GLU A 265 -55.90 -2.44 9.41
N SER A 266 -54.81 -1.75 9.06
CA SER A 266 -54.00 -2.09 7.89
C SER A 266 -52.88 -3.05 8.33
N LEU A 267 -53.01 -4.34 7.98
CA LEU A 267 -51.94 -5.30 8.22
C LEU A 267 -50.89 -5.23 7.11
N LYS A 268 -49.62 -5.08 7.49
CA LYS A 268 -48.48 -5.16 6.58
C LYS A 268 -47.93 -6.58 6.56
N THR A 269 -47.98 -7.22 5.39
CA THR A 269 -47.51 -8.59 5.18
C THR A 269 -46.41 -8.58 4.13
N THR A 270 -45.23 -9.10 4.48
CA THR A 270 -44.11 -9.29 3.56
C THR A 270 -44.18 -10.69 2.96
N ARG A 271 -44.39 -10.76 1.63
CA ARG A 271 -44.41 -11.99 0.85
C ARG A 271 -43.03 -12.24 0.25
N ILE A 272 -42.49 -13.44 0.46
CA ILE A 272 -41.12 -13.84 0.13
C ILE A 272 -41.18 -15.01 -0.87
N LYS A 273 -40.45 -14.91 -1.97
CA LYS A 273 -40.42 -15.90 -3.05
C LYS A 273 -39.00 -16.32 -3.38
N LYS A 274 -38.83 -17.60 -3.76
CA LYS A 274 -37.58 -18.14 -4.33
C LYS A 274 -37.42 -17.61 -5.77
N LYS A 275 -36.21 -17.21 -6.17
CA LYS A 275 -35.93 -16.81 -7.57
C LYS A 275 -35.89 -18.07 -8.46
N LYS A 276 -36.62 -18.08 -9.58
CA LYS A 276 -36.55 -19.15 -10.60
C LYS A 276 -35.27 -18.97 -11.43
N MET A 277 -34.13 -19.45 -10.93
CA MET A 277 -32.95 -19.92 -11.70
C MET A 277 -31.77 -20.19 -10.75
N GLY A 278 -31.17 -21.39 -10.85
CA GLY A 278 -29.91 -21.78 -10.21
C GLY A 278 -30.05 -22.28 -8.77
N VAL A 279 -29.28 -23.30 -8.40
CA VAL A 279 -29.13 -23.79 -7.02
C VAL A 279 -28.79 -22.60 -6.12
N VAL A 280 -29.60 -22.33 -5.10
CA VAL A 280 -29.29 -21.32 -4.08
C VAL A 280 -28.14 -21.90 -3.25
N ASP A 281 -26.90 -21.53 -3.58
CA ASP A 281 -25.77 -21.78 -2.67
C ASP A 281 -26.01 -20.99 -1.39
N LEU A 282 -26.54 -21.65 -0.37
CA LEU A 282 -26.70 -21.04 0.94
C LEU A 282 -25.30 -20.74 1.50
N PRO A 283 -25.05 -19.52 1.97
CA PRO A 283 -23.84 -19.27 2.74
C PRO A 283 -23.83 -20.16 3.98
N ASN A 284 -22.69 -20.83 4.20
CA ASN A 284 -22.48 -21.70 5.37
C ASN A 284 -22.46 -20.94 6.70
N VAL A 285 -22.29 -19.61 6.67
CA VAL A 285 -22.38 -18.72 7.84
C VAL A 285 -23.66 -17.90 7.74
N THR A 286 -24.41 -17.79 8.84
CA THR A 286 -25.62 -16.98 8.93
C THR A 286 -25.29 -15.48 8.99
N LEU A 287 -26.24 -14.64 8.60
CA LEU A 287 -26.13 -13.18 8.69
C LEU A 287 -25.93 -12.73 10.15
N SER A 288 -26.68 -13.32 11.09
CA SER A 288 -26.52 -13.10 12.54
C SER A 288 -25.11 -13.41 13.03
N HIS A 289 -24.55 -14.55 12.62
CA HIS A 289 -23.19 -14.95 13.01
C HIS A 289 -22.14 -14.05 12.37
N PHE A 290 -22.30 -13.70 11.09
CA PHE A 290 -21.43 -12.73 10.41
C PHE A 290 -21.42 -11.37 11.12
N LEU A 291 -22.59 -10.85 11.52
CA LEU A 291 -22.71 -9.58 12.23
C LEU A 291 -22.10 -9.62 13.64
N LYS A 292 -22.28 -10.71 14.39
CA LYS A 292 -21.61 -10.92 15.69
C LYS A 292 -20.09 -10.91 15.55
N MET A 293 -19.57 -11.68 14.59
CA MET A 293 -18.13 -11.76 14.33
C MET A 293 -17.54 -10.43 13.85
N SER A 294 -18.27 -9.67 13.03
CA SER A 294 -17.86 -8.33 12.59
C SER A 294 -17.79 -7.34 13.75
N LYS A 295 -18.62 -7.50 14.78
CA LYS A 295 -18.65 -6.63 15.96
C LYS A 295 -17.56 -6.98 16.99
N GLU A 296 -17.15 -8.24 17.03
CA GLU A 296 -16.12 -8.77 17.93
C GLU A 296 -14.69 -8.71 17.33
N GLY A 297 -14.53 -8.13 16.13
CA GLY A 297 -13.23 -8.02 15.46
C GLY A 297 -12.67 -9.35 14.94
N GLY A 298 -13.51 -10.39 14.81
CA GLY A 298 -13.11 -11.76 14.48
C GLY A 298 -12.90 -12.04 12.98
N TYR A 299 -13.18 -11.08 12.10
CA TYR A 299 -12.74 -11.11 10.71
C TYR A 299 -11.70 -10.02 10.51
N GLU A 300 -10.51 -10.40 10.04
CA GLU A 300 -9.64 -9.52 9.27
C GLU A 300 -10.52 -8.75 8.29
N SER A 301 -10.38 -7.43 8.25
CA SER A 301 -11.22 -6.64 7.36
C SER A 301 -10.87 -7.07 5.95
N VAL A 302 -11.88 -7.35 5.13
CA VAL A 302 -11.67 -7.82 3.77
C VAL A 302 -11.89 -6.65 2.83
N LEU A 303 -10.83 -6.20 2.17
CA LEU A 303 -10.90 -5.14 1.16
C LEU A 303 -11.09 -5.75 -0.22
N SER A 304 -12.24 -5.46 -0.85
CA SER A 304 -12.47 -5.79 -2.26
C SER A 304 -11.69 -4.84 -3.17
N PHE A 305 -10.97 -5.39 -4.14
CA PHE A 305 -10.23 -4.60 -5.12
C PHE A 305 -10.38 -5.18 -6.53
N GLY A 306 -10.23 -4.31 -7.54
CA GLY A 306 -10.03 -4.69 -8.93
C GLY A 306 -8.73 -4.09 -9.44
N GLN A 307 -7.93 -4.86 -10.18
CA GLN A 307 -6.85 -4.30 -10.99
C GLN A 307 -7.36 -4.03 -12.40
N VAL A 308 -7.21 -2.79 -12.83
CA VAL A 308 -7.73 -2.30 -14.12
C VAL A 308 -6.58 -1.70 -14.91
N ASP A 309 -6.43 -2.14 -16.16
CA ASP A 309 -5.48 -1.55 -17.09
C ASP A 309 -6.19 -0.41 -17.86
N ALA A 310 -5.78 0.83 -17.62
CA ALA A 310 -6.34 2.03 -18.24
C ALA A 310 -5.64 2.39 -19.57
N PHE A 311 -6.35 3.10 -20.45
CA PHE A 311 -5.89 3.49 -21.79
C PHE A 311 -5.58 2.32 -22.71
N THR A 312 -6.35 1.24 -22.58
CA THR A 312 -6.23 0.06 -23.42
C THR A 312 -7.55 -0.70 -23.56
N ASP A 313 -7.63 -1.53 -24.60
CA ASP A 313 -8.70 -2.48 -24.89
C ASP A 313 -8.29 -3.93 -24.63
N SER A 314 -7.05 -4.15 -24.16
CA SER A 314 -6.47 -5.47 -23.97
C SER A 314 -5.76 -5.56 -22.63
N ALA A 315 -5.91 -6.68 -21.92
CA ALA A 315 -5.17 -6.93 -20.69
C ALA A 315 -3.65 -6.88 -20.93
N PHE A 316 -2.91 -6.48 -19.90
CA PHE A 316 -1.44 -6.37 -19.87
C PHE A 316 -0.86 -5.28 -20.79
N LYS A 317 -1.69 -4.32 -21.20
CA LYS A 317 -1.31 -3.09 -21.90
C LYS A 317 -1.73 -1.87 -21.09
N GLY A 318 -1.49 -0.66 -21.58
CA GLY A 318 -1.96 0.55 -20.91
C GLY A 318 -1.27 0.80 -19.57
N ASN A 319 -1.98 1.40 -18.62
CA ASN A 319 -1.45 1.68 -17.27
C ASN A 319 -2.26 0.95 -16.18
N PRO A 320 -1.68 -0.02 -15.47
CA PRO A 320 -2.37 -0.73 -14.39
C PRO A 320 -2.65 0.18 -13.19
N ALA A 321 -3.84 0.07 -12.62
CA ALA A 321 -4.20 0.67 -11.35
C ALA A 321 -4.97 -0.32 -10.48
N ALA A 322 -4.72 -0.30 -9.17
CA ALA A 322 -5.59 -0.97 -8.20
C ALA A 322 -6.74 -0.02 -7.82
N VAL A 323 -7.97 -0.52 -7.92
CA VAL A 323 -9.20 0.18 -7.57
C VAL A 323 -9.82 -0.51 -6.37
N CYS A 324 -9.82 0.16 -5.23
CA CYS A 324 -10.33 -0.36 -3.97
C CYS A 324 -11.67 0.32 -3.64
N LEU A 325 -12.71 -0.49 -3.43
CA LEU A 325 -14.02 0.01 -3.01
C LEU A 325 -14.11 -0.05 -1.49
N LEU A 326 -14.23 1.11 -0.86
CA LEU A 326 -14.36 1.26 0.58
C LEU A 326 -15.83 1.52 0.96
N GLU A 327 -16.29 0.86 2.00
CA GLU A 327 -17.61 1.16 2.58
C GLU A 327 -17.59 2.44 3.43
N GLU A 328 -16.44 2.77 4.01
CA GLU A 328 -16.21 3.94 4.87
C GLU A 328 -14.80 4.49 4.64
N GLU A 329 -14.57 5.74 5.02
CA GLU A 329 -13.23 6.32 4.97
C GLU A 329 -12.28 5.60 5.93
N LYS A 330 -11.06 5.38 5.47
CA LYS A 330 -9.94 4.90 6.28
C LYS A 330 -8.93 6.03 6.48
N ASP A 331 -8.13 5.91 7.54
CA ASP A 331 -7.08 6.88 7.82
C ASP A 331 -5.94 6.78 6.79
N GLU A 332 -5.18 7.86 6.67
CA GLU A 332 -4.12 7.99 5.66
C GLU A 332 -3.01 6.94 5.81
N ASN A 333 -2.65 6.56 7.04
CA ASN A 333 -1.60 5.56 7.26
C ASN A 333 -2.04 4.19 6.75
N TRP A 334 -3.31 3.84 6.98
CA TRP A 334 -3.88 2.61 6.46
C TRP A 334 -3.91 2.60 4.93
N LEU A 335 -4.39 3.68 4.31
CA LEU A 335 -4.45 3.81 2.84
C LEU A 335 -3.05 3.75 2.21
N GLN A 336 -2.06 4.38 2.84
CA GLN A 336 -0.68 4.33 2.39
C GLN A 336 -0.08 2.92 2.55
N GLY A 337 -0.40 2.22 3.65
CA GLY A 337 0.03 0.84 3.90
C GLY A 337 -0.46 -0.11 2.82
N VAL A 338 -1.75 -0.06 2.49
CA VAL A 338 -2.35 -0.88 1.43
C VAL A 338 -1.77 -0.54 0.04
N ALA A 339 -1.58 0.74 -0.26
CA ALA A 339 -0.97 1.15 -1.54
C ALA A 339 0.49 0.67 -1.67
N THR A 340 1.21 0.65 -0.56
CA THR A 340 2.58 0.11 -0.48
C THR A 340 2.61 -1.39 -0.74
N GLU A 341 1.64 -2.13 -0.19
CA GLU A 341 1.50 -3.59 -0.39
C GLU A 341 1.23 -3.94 -1.86
N PHE A 342 0.33 -3.21 -2.54
CA PHE A 342 0.08 -3.44 -3.97
C PHE A 342 1.29 -3.19 -4.86
N LYS A 343 2.12 -2.19 -4.50
CA LYS A 343 3.34 -1.81 -5.25
C LYS A 343 3.09 -1.54 -6.74
N LEU A 344 1.88 -1.09 -7.09
CA LEU A 344 1.57 -0.55 -8.41
C LEU A 344 2.00 0.91 -8.50
N SER A 345 1.94 1.49 -9.69
CA SER A 345 2.23 2.91 -9.87
C SER A 345 1.28 3.74 -9.00
N GLU A 346 0.00 3.36 -8.97
CA GLU A 346 -1.02 3.99 -8.15
C GLU A 346 -2.12 2.99 -7.71
N THR A 347 -2.64 3.23 -6.51
CA THR A 347 -3.83 2.62 -5.94
C THR A 347 -4.86 3.71 -5.67
N CYS A 348 -6.12 3.51 -6.00
CA CYS A 348 -7.19 4.40 -5.57
C CYS A 348 -8.20 3.76 -4.65
N TYR A 349 -8.84 4.64 -3.90
CA TYR A 349 -9.86 4.31 -2.93
C TYR A 349 -11.11 5.11 -3.24
N LEU A 350 -12.22 4.39 -3.40
CA LEU A 350 -13.53 4.93 -3.68
C LEU A 350 -14.41 4.77 -2.44
N THR A 351 -14.95 5.88 -1.95
CA THR A 351 -15.94 5.86 -0.86
C THR A 351 -17.22 6.54 -1.35
N PRO A 352 -18.38 5.85 -1.36
CA PRO A 352 -19.64 6.46 -1.75
C PRO A 352 -19.98 7.66 -0.87
N ILE A 353 -20.45 8.75 -1.48
CA ILE A 353 -20.97 9.91 -0.74
C ILE A 353 -22.51 9.80 -0.76
N ALA A 354 -23.12 9.75 0.43
CA ALA A 354 -24.56 9.65 0.56
C ALA A 354 -25.26 10.84 -0.10
N ASP A 355 -26.24 10.53 -0.96
CA ASP A 355 -26.98 11.56 -1.70
C ASP A 355 -27.88 12.35 -0.74
N SER A 356 -27.86 13.69 -0.82
CA SER A 356 -28.62 14.59 0.05
C SER A 356 -30.13 14.65 -0.30
N GLY A 357 -30.66 13.64 -1.00
CA GLY A 357 -32.08 13.48 -1.25
C GLY A 357 -32.62 14.19 -2.49
N THR A 358 -31.79 14.63 -3.43
CA THR A 358 -32.27 15.18 -4.71
C THR A 358 -32.42 14.07 -5.75
N VAL A 359 -33.64 13.90 -6.26
CA VAL A 359 -34.07 12.74 -7.09
C VAL A 359 -33.33 12.62 -8.44
N ASN A 360 -32.46 13.56 -8.80
CA ASN A 360 -31.76 13.61 -10.10
C ASN A 360 -30.26 13.94 -9.97
N SER A 361 -29.61 13.61 -8.86
CA SER A 361 -28.18 13.87 -8.70
C SER A 361 -27.33 12.74 -9.32
N ASN A 362 -26.18 13.08 -9.92
CA ASN A 362 -25.24 12.07 -10.37
C ASN A 362 -24.65 11.34 -9.15
N PRO A 363 -24.34 10.04 -9.25
CA PRO A 363 -23.66 9.32 -8.17
C PRO A 363 -22.32 9.98 -7.84
N LYS A 364 -22.09 10.20 -6.54
CA LYS A 364 -20.91 10.87 -6.00
C LYS A 364 -20.04 9.91 -5.21
N PHE A 365 -18.73 9.99 -5.46
CA PHE A 365 -17.74 9.23 -4.71
C PHE A 365 -16.61 10.16 -4.27
N ARG A 366 -16.09 9.93 -3.08
CA ARG A 366 -14.76 10.44 -2.72
C ARG A 366 -13.72 9.55 -3.37
N LEU A 367 -12.77 10.16 -4.08
CA LEU A 367 -11.70 9.46 -4.77
C LEU A 367 -10.35 9.99 -4.29
N ARG A 368 -9.53 9.08 -3.76
CA ARG A 368 -8.16 9.35 -3.31
C ARG A 368 -7.18 8.46 -4.05
N TRP A 369 -5.98 8.96 -4.31
CA TRP A 369 -4.95 8.26 -5.08
C TRP A 369 -3.65 8.20 -4.31
N PHE A 370 -3.08 7.01 -4.19
CA PHE A 370 -1.84 6.77 -3.48
C PHE A 370 -0.84 6.08 -4.39
N THR A 371 0.35 6.66 -4.46
CA THR A 371 1.54 5.93 -4.89
C THR A 371 2.04 5.07 -3.71
N PRO A 372 3.03 4.19 -3.90
CA PRO A 372 3.62 3.43 -2.80
C PRO A 372 4.30 4.29 -1.70
N VAL A 373 4.40 5.61 -1.88
CA VAL A 373 5.10 6.50 -0.93
C VAL A 373 4.32 7.73 -0.49
N ALA A 374 3.30 8.16 -1.25
CA ALA A 374 2.54 9.37 -0.94
C ALA A 374 1.18 9.42 -1.67
N GLU A 375 0.24 10.17 -1.10
CA GLU A 375 -0.99 10.61 -1.77
C GLU A 375 -0.69 11.63 -2.87
N VAL A 376 -1.35 11.49 -4.02
CA VAL A 376 -1.25 12.43 -5.15
C VAL A 376 -2.57 13.17 -5.35
N LYS A 377 -2.49 14.46 -5.67
CA LYS A 377 -3.68 15.33 -5.77
C LYS A 377 -4.55 15.06 -6.99
N LEU A 378 -3.97 14.51 -8.06
CA LEU A 378 -4.65 14.29 -9.34
C LEU A 378 -3.97 13.16 -10.11
N CYS A 379 -4.75 12.19 -10.60
CA CYS A 379 -4.24 11.13 -11.46
C CYS A 379 -5.24 10.68 -12.53
N GLY A 380 -4.89 10.84 -13.81
CA GLY A 380 -5.77 10.58 -14.94
C GLY A 380 -6.13 9.10 -15.14
N HIS A 381 -5.13 8.24 -15.31
CA HIS A 381 -5.35 6.82 -15.61
C HIS A 381 -6.11 6.10 -14.50
N VAL A 382 -5.85 6.45 -13.24
CA VAL A 382 -6.52 5.83 -12.10
C VAL A 382 -7.97 6.32 -11.98
N THR A 383 -8.24 7.58 -12.30
CA THR A 383 -9.62 8.08 -12.38
C THR A 383 -10.39 7.34 -13.48
N LEU A 384 -9.74 7.06 -14.61
CA LEU A 384 -10.34 6.26 -15.68
C LEU A 384 -10.62 4.82 -15.23
N ALA A 385 -9.65 4.18 -14.57
CA ALA A 385 -9.79 2.85 -13.99
C ALA A 385 -10.92 2.77 -12.97
N ALA A 386 -11.00 3.73 -12.05
CA ALA A 386 -12.06 3.84 -11.06
C ALA A 386 -13.45 3.98 -11.72
N SER A 387 -13.55 4.85 -12.72
CA SER A 387 -14.79 5.04 -13.50
C SER A 387 -15.19 3.77 -14.23
N HIS A 388 -14.22 3.07 -14.84
CA HIS A 388 -14.45 1.80 -15.52
C HIS A 388 -15.01 0.76 -14.54
N ALA A 389 -14.36 0.57 -13.39
CA ALA A 389 -14.82 -0.39 -12.38
C ALA A 389 -16.26 -0.10 -11.91
N LEU A 390 -16.62 1.19 -11.71
CA LEU A 390 -17.98 1.57 -11.32
C LEU A 390 -19.01 1.29 -12.43
N PHE A 391 -18.70 1.63 -13.68
CA PHE A 391 -19.60 1.40 -14.82
C PHE A 391 -19.71 -0.07 -15.22
N SER A 392 -18.59 -0.81 -15.27
CA SER A 392 -18.56 -2.22 -15.72
C SER A 392 -19.24 -3.15 -14.72
N ASN A 393 -19.11 -2.86 -13.43
CA ASN A 393 -19.63 -3.74 -12.37
C ASN A 393 -21.08 -3.37 -11.98
N GLY A 394 -21.72 -2.46 -12.73
CA GLY A 394 -23.11 -2.06 -12.49
C GLY A 394 -23.34 -1.37 -11.14
N LEU A 395 -22.30 -0.76 -10.58
CA LEU A 395 -22.36 -0.09 -9.27
C LEU A 395 -23.03 1.29 -9.35
N VAL A 396 -23.23 1.80 -10.57
CA VAL A 396 -23.93 3.06 -10.84
C VAL A 396 -24.94 2.88 -11.97
N ASN A 397 -26.12 3.47 -11.79
CA ASN A 397 -27.19 3.53 -12.80
C ASN A 397 -27.25 4.92 -13.46
N SER A 398 -26.08 5.48 -13.79
CA SER A 398 -25.94 6.77 -14.48
C SER A 398 -24.88 6.67 -15.57
N SER A 399 -24.94 7.56 -16.56
CA SER A 399 -23.86 7.73 -17.55
C SER A 399 -22.77 8.69 -17.07
N ILE A 400 -22.98 9.35 -15.93
CA ILE A 400 -22.06 10.34 -15.37
C ILE A 400 -21.79 10.01 -13.90
N ILE A 401 -20.52 10.11 -13.49
CA ILE A 401 -20.06 9.98 -12.12
C ILE A 401 -19.33 11.28 -11.74
N GLU A 402 -19.56 11.74 -10.50
CA GLU A 402 -18.84 12.87 -9.90
C GLU A 402 -17.88 12.36 -8.81
N PHE A 403 -16.63 12.80 -8.88
CA PHE A 403 -15.61 12.48 -7.90
C PHE A 403 -15.22 13.71 -7.09
N GLU A 404 -15.35 13.63 -5.77
CA GLU A 404 -14.78 14.61 -4.84
C GLU A 404 -13.31 14.25 -4.57
N THR A 405 -12.40 15.17 -4.89
CA THR A 405 -10.95 14.94 -4.86
C THR A 405 -10.21 16.15 -4.29
N LEU A 406 -8.92 16.01 -3.96
CA LEU A 406 -8.08 17.13 -3.50
C LEU A 406 -7.88 18.23 -4.57
N SER A 407 -8.14 17.91 -5.84
CA SER A 407 -8.12 18.87 -6.95
C SER A 407 -9.51 19.40 -7.32
N GLY A 408 -10.50 19.24 -6.44
CA GLY A 408 -11.89 19.62 -6.67
C GLY A 408 -12.71 18.51 -7.31
N ILE A 409 -13.85 18.87 -7.89
CA ILE A 409 -14.78 17.91 -8.50
C ILE A 409 -14.29 17.53 -9.90
N LEU A 410 -14.14 16.22 -10.13
CA LEU A 410 -13.91 15.63 -11.44
C LEU A 410 -15.18 14.92 -11.91
N THR A 411 -15.37 14.86 -13.22
CA THR A 411 -16.52 14.17 -13.83
C THR A 411 -16.03 13.14 -14.82
N ALA A 412 -16.62 11.94 -14.74
CA ALA A 412 -16.42 10.87 -15.70
C ALA A 412 -17.73 10.55 -16.41
N LYS A 413 -17.70 10.52 -17.74
CA LYS A 413 -18.87 10.26 -18.58
C LYS A 413 -18.67 8.99 -19.39
N LYS A 414 -19.58 8.03 -19.25
CA LYS A 414 -19.71 6.85 -20.12
C LYS A 414 -20.29 7.29 -21.45
N THR A 415 -19.56 7.02 -22.53
CA THR A 415 -20.00 7.29 -23.90
C THR A 415 -19.98 5.99 -24.71
N PRO A 416 -20.95 5.76 -25.62
CA PRO A 416 -20.93 4.59 -26.48
C PRO A 416 -19.70 4.62 -27.40
N ASP A 417 -19.10 3.46 -27.63
CA ASP A 417 -17.98 3.33 -28.56
C ASP A 417 -18.50 3.17 -29.99
N ILE A 418 -18.67 4.30 -30.67
CA ILE A 418 -19.26 4.36 -32.02
C ILE A 418 -18.31 3.76 -33.08
N PHE A 419 -17.01 3.69 -32.81
CA PHE A 419 -16.01 3.22 -33.78
C PHE A 419 -15.91 1.69 -33.85
N THR A 420 -16.06 0.98 -32.72
CA THR A 420 -16.05 -0.50 -32.69
C THR A 420 -17.39 -1.11 -33.06
N ALA A 421 -18.51 -0.45 -32.69
CA ALA A 421 -19.86 -0.94 -32.97
C ALA A 421 -20.15 -1.09 -34.48
N ALA A 422 -19.44 -0.36 -35.33
CA ALA A 422 -19.57 -0.44 -36.79
C ALA A 422 -18.77 -1.60 -37.42
N GLN A 423 -17.81 -2.22 -36.71
CA GLN A 423 -16.87 -3.19 -37.29
C GLN A 423 -17.20 -4.66 -36.96
N TYR A 424 -17.88 -4.95 -35.85
CA TYR A 424 -18.14 -6.33 -35.40
C TYR A 424 -19.59 -6.45 -34.92
N GLY A 425 -20.46 -6.99 -35.78
CA GLY A 425 -21.92 -6.95 -35.69
C GLY A 425 -22.61 -7.68 -34.53
N GLU A 426 -21.94 -7.94 -33.40
CA GLU A 426 -22.54 -8.36 -32.13
C GLU A 426 -21.69 -7.76 -31.00
N ALA A 427 -22.16 -6.67 -30.40
CA ALA A 427 -21.39 -5.93 -29.41
C ALA A 427 -21.83 -6.31 -27.99
N GLU A 428 -20.92 -6.88 -27.20
CA GLU A 428 -20.82 -6.46 -25.80
C GLU A 428 -20.83 -4.92 -25.80
N GLU A 429 -21.60 -4.28 -24.92
CA GLU A 429 -21.69 -2.82 -24.85
C GLU A 429 -20.31 -2.20 -24.59
N SER A 430 -19.52 -2.00 -25.64
CA SER A 430 -18.22 -1.36 -25.56
C SER A 430 -18.44 0.14 -25.40
N PHE A 431 -17.77 0.71 -24.40
CA PHE A 431 -17.91 2.11 -24.05
C PHE A 431 -16.54 2.76 -23.87
N VAL A 432 -16.51 4.07 -24.06
CA VAL A 432 -15.35 4.93 -23.80
C VAL A 432 -15.68 5.86 -22.65
N ILE A 433 -14.72 6.09 -21.77
CA ILE A 433 -14.87 7.01 -20.64
C ILE A 433 -14.21 8.33 -21.03
N GLU A 434 -14.98 9.42 -20.92
CA GLU A 434 -14.48 10.79 -21.01
C GLU A 434 -14.29 11.37 -19.62
N LEU A 435 -13.08 11.86 -19.34
CA LEU A 435 -12.72 12.56 -18.12
C LEU A 435 -12.53 14.04 -18.40
N ASN A 436 -12.94 14.89 -17.47
CA ASN A 436 -12.75 16.33 -17.53
C ASN A 436 -11.68 16.78 -16.52
N PHE A 437 -10.55 17.29 -17.02
CA PHE A 437 -9.45 17.81 -16.22
C PHE A 437 -9.24 19.31 -16.45
N PRO A 438 -8.78 20.06 -15.43
CA PRO A 438 -8.31 21.43 -15.63
C PRO A 438 -7.05 21.43 -16.52
N THR A 439 -6.90 22.47 -17.35
CA THR A 439 -5.60 22.74 -17.99
C THR A 439 -4.57 23.12 -16.93
N VAL A 440 -3.29 22.84 -17.22
CA VAL A 440 -2.18 23.25 -16.34
C VAL A 440 -1.31 24.22 -17.14
N PRO A 441 -1.17 25.48 -16.69
CA PRO A 441 -0.30 26.45 -17.34
C PRO A 441 1.16 25.98 -17.36
N LEU A 442 1.88 26.40 -18.41
CA LEU A 442 3.33 26.20 -18.53
C LEU A 442 4.06 27.48 -18.14
N ALA A 443 5.16 27.32 -17.40
CA ALA A 443 6.12 28.36 -17.10
C ALA A 443 7.41 28.15 -17.91
N GLU A 444 8.12 29.25 -18.16
CA GLU A 444 9.43 29.23 -18.80
C GLU A 444 10.46 28.51 -17.91
N PHE A 445 11.36 27.77 -18.55
CA PHE A 445 12.41 27.02 -17.89
C PHE A 445 13.72 27.81 -17.85
N SER A 446 14.46 27.73 -16.74
CA SER A 446 15.74 28.42 -16.59
C SER A 446 16.81 27.78 -17.49
N SER A 447 17.60 28.61 -18.18
CA SER A 447 18.68 28.11 -19.05
C SER A 447 19.81 27.41 -18.28
N ALA A 448 19.98 27.72 -16.99
CA ALA A 448 21.01 27.13 -16.14
C ALA A 448 20.79 25.62 -15.90
N ASP A 449 19.55 25.16 -15.97
CA ASP A 449 19.18 23.79 -15.62
C ASP A 449 19.17 22.84 -16.83
N VAL A 450 19.34 23.36 -18.05
CA VAL A 450 19.28 22.57 -19.31
C VAL A 450 20.33 21.46 -19.33
N ALA A 451 21.52 21.72 -18.78
CA ALA A 451 22.59 20.71 -18.71
C ALA A 451 22.22 19.50 -17.84
N PHE A 452 21.41 19.69 -16.78
CA PHE A 452 20.93 18.59 -15.93
C PHE A 452 19.93 17.73 -16.70
N VAL A 453 18.99 18.37 -17.41
CA VAL A 453 18.00 17.67 -18.23
C VAL A 453 18.68 16.88 -19.36
N SER A 454 19.66 17.48 -20.03
CA SER A 454 20.42 16.79 -21.07
C SER A 454 21.12 15.53 -20.56
N ARG A 455 21.77 15.58 -19.38
CA ARG A 455 22.36 14.38 -18.75
C ARG A 455 21.30 13.34 -18.38
N ALA A 456 20.17 13.78 -17.82
CA ALA A 456 19.06 12.91 -17.45
C ALA A 456 18.48 12.18 -18.66
N LEU A 457 18.41 12.85 -19.81
CA LEU A 457 17.95 12.27 -21.08
C LEU A 457 19.08 11.65 -21.92
N ASN A 458 20.23 11.35 -21.29
CA ASN A 458 21.38 10.70 -21.92
C ASN A 458 21.89 11.40 -23.19
N GLY A 459 21.87 12.74 -23.22
CA GLY A 459 22.34 13.54 -24.34
C GLY A 459 21.37 13.63 -25.52
N ALA A 460 20.10 13.27 -25.35
CA ALA A 460 19.09 13.43 -26.39
C ALA A 460 18.98 14.88 -26.87
N THR A 461 18.72 15.06 -28.17
CA THR A 461 18.45 16.38 -28.76
C THR A 461 17.13 16.91 -28.22
N ILE A 462 17.15 18.10 -27.66
CA ILE A 462 15.98 18.77 -27.07
C ILE A 462 15.60 19.97 -27.93
N ILE A 463 14.31 20.08 -28.27
CA ILE A 463 13.74 21.24 -28.97
C ILE A 463 13.35 22.34 -27.98
N ASP A 464 12.64 21.96 -26.93
CA ASP A 464 12.09 22.91 -25.96
C ASP A 464 11.97 22.26 -24.57
N ILE A 465 12.04 23.09 -23.53
CA ILE A 465 11.83 22.68 -22.14
C ILE A 465 10.90 23.71 -21.48
N LYS A 466 9.81 23.20 -20.91
CA LYS A 466 8.86 23.96 -20.11
C LYS A 466 8.68 23.31 -18.75
N ARG A 467 7.99 24.01 -17.86
CA ARG A 467 7.71 23.56 -16.49
C ARG A 467 6.23 23.69 -16.20
N THR A 468 5.60 22.68 -15.60
CA THR A 468 4.18 22.76 -15.22
C THR A 468 4.03 23.59 -13.94
N THR A 469 3.05 24.49 -13.87
CA THR A 469 2.87 25.33 -12.67
C THR A 469 2.28 24.58 -11.49
N ALA A 470 1.48 23.54 -11.73
CA ALA A 470 0.78 22.82 -10.67
C ALA A 470 1.67 21.83 -9.90
N ALA A 471 2.62 21.19 -10.59
CA ALA A 471 3.41 20.10 -10.02
C ALA A 471 4.90 20.17 -10.33
N ASP A 472 5.34 21.27 -10.94
CA ASP A 472 6.74 21.57 -11.24
C ASP A 472 7.41 20.55 -12.16
N ASP A 473 6.62 19.74 -12.88
CA ASP A 473 7.13 18.72 -13.79
C ASP A 473 7.83 19.36 -14.98
N LEU A 474 8.92 18.75 -15.43
CA LEU A 474 9.61 19.19 -16.63
C LEU A 474 8.92 18.61 -17.85
N PHE A 475 8.54 19.47 -18.80
CA PHE A 475 7.96 19.08 -20.07
C PHE A 475 8.98 19.35 -21.18
N VAL A 476 9.51 18.28 -21.78
CA VAL A 476 10.60 18.32 -22.74
C VAL A 476 10.11 17.87 -24.11
N VAL A 477 10.30 18.71 -25.12
CA VAL A 477 9.95 18.40 -26.51
C VAL A 477 11.16 17.83 -27.23
N LEU A 478 11.01 16.66 -27.82
CA LEU A 478 12.02 15.99 -28.65
C LEU A 478 11.68 16.12 -30.14
N PRO A 479 12.66 15.92 -31.05
CA PRO A 479 12.46 16.10 -32.49
C PRO A 479 11.38 15.23 -33.14
N SER A 480 11.10 14.07 -32.58
CA SER A 480 10.11 13.13 -33.14
C SER A 480 9.62 12.14 -32.09
N GLY A 481 8.49 11.50 -32.37
CA GLY A 481 7.97 10.39 -31.58
C GLY A 481 8.93 9.20 -31.58
N LYS A 482 9.66 8.97 -32.67
CA LYS A 482 10.74 7.97 -32.71
C LYS A 482 11.84 8.27 -31.70
N ALA A 483 12.23 9.54 -31.55
CA ALA A 483 13.20 9.94 -30.53
C ALA A 483 12.67 9.72 -29.10
N VAL A 484 11.36 9.85 -28.87
CA VAL A 484 10.72 9.53 -27.57
C VAL A 484 10.74 8.01 -27.30
N GLU A 485 10.43 7.20 -28.32
CA GLU A 485 10.40 5.75 -28.23
C GLU A 485 11.79 5.16 -27.93
N GLU A 486 12.81 5.61 -28.65
CA GLU A 486 14.19 5.12 -28.53
C GLU A 486 14.93 5.65 -27.28
N LEU A 487 14.37 6.65 -26.60
CA LEU A 487 15.00 7.31 -25.47
C LEU A 487 15.32 6.35 -24.31
N GLN A 488 16.55 6.42 -23.80
CA GLN A 488 17.01 5.71 -22.61
C GLN A 488 17.46 6.72 -21.55
N PRO A 489 16.57 7.13 -20.61
CA PRO A 489 16.92 8.10 -19.58
C PRO A 489 17.82 7.47 -18.50
N ARG A 490 18.67 8.31 -17.89
CA ARG A 490 19.47 7.95 -16.71
C ARG A 490 18.67 8.27 -15.45
N PHE A 491 17.99 7.29 -14.88
CA PHE A 491 17.07 7.51 -13.75
C PHE A 491 17.73 8.16 -12.52
N ASP A 492 19.01 7.87 -12.26
CA ASP A 492 19.78 8.50 -11.18
C ASP A 492 19.97 10.01 -11.39
N GLU A 493 20.02 10.46 -12.64
CA GLU A 493 20.08 11.88 -12.99
C GLU A 493 18.67 12.51 -12.99
N VAL A 494 17.65 11.77 -13.43
CA VAL A 494 16.24 12.21 -13.33
C VAL A 494 15.84 12.48 -11.87
N LEU A 495 16.32 11.67 -10.92
CA LEU A 495 16.12 11.90 -9.48
C LEU A 495 16.65 13.26 -9.02
N LYS A 496 17.69 13.79 -9.66
CA LYS A 496 18.33 15.08 -9.33
C LYS A 496 17.61 16.27 -9.98
N CYS A 497 16.77 16.05 -10.99
CA CYS A 497 16.02 17.11 -11.64
C CYS A 497 14.97 17.73 -10.70
N PRO A 498 14.61 19.02 -10.87
CA PRO A 498 13.50 19.63 -10.15
C PRO A 498 12.15 18.99 -10.51
N GLY A 499 11.10 19.29 -9.73
CA GLY A 499 9.76 18.73 -9.93
C GLY A 499 9.59 17.28 -9.50
N ARG A 500 8.44 16.68 -9.86
CA ARG A 500 8.16 15.26 -9.59
C ARG A 500 8.84 14.33 -10.59
N GLY A 501 9.01 14.78 -11.83
CA GLY A 501 9.54 13.97 -12.92
C GLY A 501 9.68 14.74 -14.24
N ILE A 502 9.97 13.99 -15.30
CA ILE A 502 10.17 14.52 -16.66
C ILE A 502 9.17 13.86 -17.61
N ILE A 503 8.35 14.69 -18.26
CA ILE A 503 7.50 14.34 -19.39
C ILE A 503 8.29 14.63 -20.66
N VAL A 504 8.46 13.62 -21.52
CA VAL A 504 9.05 13.79 -22.86
C VAL A 504 7.96 13.59 -23.91
N SER A 505 7.92 14.46 -24.91
CA SER A 505 6.91 14.40 -25.98
C SER A 505 7.52 14.71 -27.34
N GLY A 506 6.98 14.15 -28.41
CA GLY A 506 7.44 14.38 -29.77
C GLY A 506 6.39 14.01 -30.81
N VAL A 507 6.40 14.71 -31.95
CA VAL A 507 5.42 14.52 -33.04
C VAL A 507 5.52 13.11 -33.58
N ALA A 508 4.41 12.39 -33.62
CA ALA A 508 4.40 10.99 -34.05
C ALA A 508 4.62 10.88 -35.57
N PRO A 509 5.17 9.77 -36.07
CA PRO A 509 5.32 9.55 -37.51
C PRO A 509 3.96 9.61 -38.22
N PRO A 510 3.82 10.24 -39.40
CA PRO A 510 2.54 10.37 -40.10
C PRO A 510 1.81 9.04 -40.33
N GLU A 511 2.56 7.96 -40.54
CA GLU A 511 2.05 6.60 -40.75
C GLU A 511 1.49 5.93 -39.49
N SER A 512 1.73 6.51 -38.31
CA SER A 512 1.35 5.88 -37.04
C SER A 512 -0.13 6.02 -36.67
N GLY A 513 -0.83 6.98 -37.28
CA GLY A 513 -2.21 7.32 -36.93
C GLY A 513 -2.36 8.05 -35.59
N PHE A 514 -1.27 8.57 -35.02
CA PHE A 514 -1.26 9.39 -33.79
C PHE A 514 -0.68 10.77 -34.07
N ASP A 515 -1.04 11.75 -33.23
CA ASP A 515 -0.50 13.12 -33.34
C ASP A 515 0.88 13.24 -32.67
N PHE A 516 1.09 12.58 -31.52
CA PHE A 516 2.33 12.63 -30.76
C PHE A 516 2.53 11.38 -29.90
N TYR A 517 3.79 11.11 -29.53
CA TYR A 517 4.16 10.15 -28.49
C TYR A 517 4.62 10.87 -27.24
N SER A 518 4.37 10.28 -26.07
CA SER A 518 4.79 10.83 -24.79
C SER A 518 5.17 9.74 -23.80
N ARG A 519 6.15 10.03 -22.93
CA ARG A 519 6.58 9.18 -21.81
C ARG A 519 6.78 10.04 -20.56
N PHE A 520 6.54 9.46 -19.38
CA PHE A 520 6.72 10.15 -18.10
C PHE A 520 7.63 9.37 -17.17
N PHE A 521 8.71 9.99 -16.73
CA PHE A 521 9.71 9.42 -15.83
C PHE A 521 9.63 10.06 -14.45
N CYS A 522 9.34 9.28 -13.41
CA CYS A 522 9.08 9.79 -12.05
C CYS A 522 9.76 8.97 -10.93
N PRO A 523 11.08 8.70 -11.02
CA PRO A 523 11.77 7.78 -10.09
C PRO A 523 11.68 8.19 -8.61
N LYS A 524 11.37 9.46 -8.31
CA LYS A 524 11.13 9.97 -6.95
C LYS A 524 9.97 9.25 -6.24
N PHE A 525 9.03 8.70 -7.01
CA PHE A 525 7.89 7.91 -6.49
C PHE A 525 8.20 6.41 -6.47
N ARG A 526 9.49 6.02 -6.56
CA ARG A 526 9.96 4.63 -6.70
C ARG A 526 9.45 3.92 -7.97
N VAL A 527 8.99 4.70 -8.94
CA VAL A 527 8.51 4.24 -10.24
C VAL A 527 9.35 4.95 -11.31
N ASN A 528 10.20 4.21 -12.01
CA ASN A 528 11.10 4.81 -13.00
C ASN A 528 10.35 5.44 -14.18
N GLU A 529 9.27 4.80 -14.62
CA GLU A 529 8.42 5.23 -15.74
C GLU A 529 6.97 4.87 -15.45
N ALA A 530 6.04 5.79 -15.73
CA ALA A 530 4.64 5.65 -15.37
C ALA A 530 3.97 4.39 -15.95
N SER A 531 4.28 4.04 -17.21
CA SER A 531 3.95 2.73 -17.76
C SER A 531 4.93 2.36 -18.87
N ARG A 532 5.34 1.08 -18.87
CA ARG A 532 6.11 0.47 -19.96
C ARG A 532 5.24 -0.24 -20.99
N ARG A 533 3.93 -0.33 -20.77
CA ARG A 533 3.04 -1.23 -21.54
C ARG A 533 2.29 -0.54 -22.68
N SER A 534 2.60 0.73 -22.94
CA SER A 534 1.99 1.63 -23.95
C SER A 534 0.47 1.77 -23.83
N GLY A 535 -0.02 3.01 -23.91
CA GLY A 535 -1.45 3.31 -23.83
C GLY A 535 -1.90 4.19 -24.99
N LYS A 536 -3.19 4.15 -25.31
CA LYS A 536 -3.83 5.05 -26.27
C LYS A 536 -4.83 5.92 -25.53
N LEU A 537 -4.70 7.23 -25.69
CA LEU A 537 -5.68 8.20 -25.20
C LEU A 537 -6.03 9.19 -26.30
N SER A 538 -7.26 9.69 -26.27
CA SER A 538 -7.69 10.81 -27.11
C SER A 538 -7.81 12.05 -26.24
N ILE A 539 -7.23 13.15 -26.70
CA ILE A 539 -7.22 14.42 -25.98
C ILE A 539 -8.00 15.43 -26.81
N HIS A 540 -8.91 16.15 -26.17
CA HIS A 540 -9.56 17.31 -26.74
C HIS A 540 -9.41 18.50 -25.81
N LEU A 541 -8.89 19.61 -26.34
CA LEU A 541 -8.76 20.85 -25.59
C LEU A 541 -10.03 21.68 -25.78
N ASP A 542 -10.78 21.87 -24.70
CA ASP A 542 -11.89 22.82 -24.65
C ASP A 542 -11.35 24.19 -24.22
N VAL A 543 -10.98 24.98 -25.22
CA VAL A 543 -10.40 26.32 -25.05
C VAL A 543 -11.38 27.27 -24.37
N GLN A 544 -12.70 27.09 -24.55
CA GLN A 544 -13.70 28.00 -24.00
C GLN A 544 -13.83 27.85 -22.50
N ASN A 545 -13.73 26.62 -22.00
CA ASN A 545 -13.89 26.31 -20.58
C ASN A 545 -12.57 26.10 -19.84
N ASP A 546 -11.43 26.25 -20.53
CA ASP A 546 -10.09 26.00 -19.98
C ASP A 546 -9.96 24.57 -19.41
N ARG A 547 -10.48 23.59 -20.17
CA ARG A 547 -10.52 22.17 -19.78
C ARG A 547 -9.85 21.29 -20.81
N VAL A 548 -9.28 20.19 -20.34
CA VAL A 548 -8.81 19.07 -21.17
C VAL A 548 -9.76 17.90 -20.98
N LEU A 549 -10.38 17.47 -22.07
CA LEU A 549 -11.18 16.25 -22.11
C LEU A 549 -10.29 15.10 -22.54
N LEU A 550 -10.20 14.09 -21.68
CA LEU A 550 -9.34 12.95 -21.88
C LEU A 550 -10.19 11.69 -21.99
N ARG A 551 -10.12 11.00 -23.12
CA ARG A 551 -10.91 9.81 -23.41
C ARG A 551 -10.04 8.57 -23.51
N GLY A 552 -10.55 7.46 -22.99
CA GLY A 552 -9.88 6.18 -23.06
C GLY A 552 -10.77 5.00 -22.72
N LYS A 553 -10.27 3.81 -23.05
CA LYS A 553 -10.82 2.52 -22.62
C LYS A 553 -10.05 1.99 -21.42
N ALA A 554 -10.64 1.04 -20.73
CA ALA A 554 -10.01 0.28 -19.69
C ALA A 554 -10.50 -1.17 -19.74
N VAL A 555 -9.71 -2.06 -19.12
CA VAL A 555 -10.03 -3.49 -19.02
C VAL A 555 -9.76 -3.96 -17.60
N ASN A 556 -10.72 -4.68 -17.01
CA ASN A 556 -10.49 -5.36 -15.74
C ASN A 556 -9.59 -6.58 -15.99
N VAL A 557 -8.47 -6.65 -15.26
CA VAL A 557 -7.48 -7.72 -15.40
C VAL A 557 -7.57 -8.73 -14.26
N MET A 558 -7.89 -8.23 -13.06
CA MET A 558 -7.98 -9.04 -11.85
C MET A 558 -9.04 -8.46 -10.93
N GLU A 559 -9.77 -9.32 -10.24
CA GLU A 559 -10.61 -8.94 -9.11
C GLU A 559 -10.24 -9.83 -7.92
N GLY A 560 -10.27 -9.27 -6.72
CA GLY A 560 -9.82 -9.99 -5.55
C GLY A 560 -10.25 -9.35 -4.25
N SER A 561 -9.73 -9.94 -3.18
CA SER A 561 -9.96 -9.50 -1.81
C SER A 561 -8.64 -9.56 -1.04
N LEU A 562 -8.33 -8.47 -0.32
CA LEU A 562 -7.15 -8.36 0.52
C LEU A 562 -7.57 -8.46 1.99
N LEU A 563 -6.78 -9.17 2.79
CA LEU A 563 -6.93 -9.23 4.25
C LEU A 563 -6.16 -8.04 4.84
N VAL A 564 -6.86 -7.18 5.57
CA VAL A 564 -6.37 -5.87 6.04
C VAL A 564 -6.77 -5.53 7.46
#